data_AF-A0A2W0EBQ5-F1
#
_entry.id   AF-A0A2W0EBQ5-F1
#
_cell.length_a   1.000
_cell.length_b   1.000
_cell.length_c   1.000
_cell.angle_alpha   90.00
_cell.angle_beta   90.00
_cell.angle_gamma   90.00
#
_symmetry.space_group_name_H-M   'P 1'
#
loop_
_entity.id
_entity.type
_entity.pdbx_description
1 polymer ?
#
loop_
_entity_poly.entity_id
_entity_poly.type
_entity_poly.pdbx_seq_one_letter_code
_entity_poly.pdbx_strand_id
1 'polypeptide(L)'
;RGPAQLLDYTAATLDKSVAAYRAGEHDQAYDLSVAAYLEGFELVESSLDNIDANVRKDTEKSLMAYRQSLQDGLPVTDVEQRLDAAKAKLKASADLLGNDGLSWSLSYISGLLILLREGLEAILVLAAILAFLRNTGQQAAVRSVNVGWGLAFLAGLGTWALA
;
A
#
# COMPACT_ATOMS: atom_id res chain seq x y z
N ARG A 1 -13.05 -3.99 1.65
CA ARG A 1 -12.49 -2.75 2.23
C ARG A 1 -10.98 -2.86 2.11
N GLY A 2 -10.28 -1.82 1.65
CA GLY A 2 -8.82 -1.82 1.68
C GLY A 2 -8.28 -1.75 3.13
N PRO A 3 -7.00 -2.07 3.38
CA PRO A 3 -6.44 -2.06 4.73
C PRO A 3 -6.61 -0.72 5.47
N ALA A 4 -6.41 0.41 4.78
CA ALA A 4 -6.66 1.73 5.36
C ALA A 4 -8.13 1.94 5.77
N GLN A 5 -9.08 1.52 4.92
CA GLN A 5 -10.51 1.63 5.23
C GLN A 5 -10.93 0.75 6.42
N LEU A 6 -10.24 -0.36 6.66
CA LEU A 6 -10.48 -1.24 7.80
C LEU A 6 -9.96 -0.61 9.11
N LEU A 7 -8.82 0.07 9.05
CA LEU A 7 -8.31 0.85 10.18
C LEU A 7 -9.20 2.07 10.50
N ASP A 8 -9.69 2.77 9.47
CA ASP A 8 -10.67 3.86 9.64
C ASP A 8 -11.97 3.35 10.28
N TYR A 9 -12.47 2.19 9.81
CA TYR A 9 -13.63 1.53 10.41
C TYR A 9 -13.41 1.19 11.88
N THR A 10 -12.22 0.67 12.23
CA THR A 10 -11.84 0.35 13.60
C THR A 10 -11.91 1.61 14.47
N ALA A 11 -11.24 2.69 14.05
CA ALA A 11 -11.20 3.94 14.81
C ALA A 11 -12.61 4.55 15.00
N ALA A 12 -13.43 4.58 13.94
CA ALA A 12 -14.79 5.09 14.02
C ALA A 12 -15.70 4.24 14.92
N THR A 13 -15.49 2.93 14.97
CA THR A 13 -16.27 2.03 15.84
C THR A 13 -15.87 2.18 17.31
N LEU A 14 -14.58 2.42 17.59
CA LEU A 14 -14.11 2.75 18.93
C LEU A 14 -14.65 4.10 19.43
N ASP A 15 -14.84 5.08 18.55
CA ASP A 15 -15.50 6.35 18.90
C ASP A 15 -16.96 6.13 19.32
N LYS A 16 -17.67 5.19 18.68
CA LYS A 16 -19.02 4.78 19.12
C LYS A 16 -18.97 4.05 20.46
N SER A 17 -17.98 3.18 20.66
CA SER A 17 -17.77 2.44 21.90
C SER A 17 -17.63 3.39 23.10
N VAL A 18 -16.78 4.42 23.01
CA VAL A 18 -16.62 5.37 24.12
C VAL A 18 -17.85 6.27 24.30
N ALA A 19 -18.58 6.58 23.24
CA ALA A 19 -19.84 7.32 23.33
C ALA A 19 -20.91 6.52 24.11
N ALA A 20 -21.06 5.23 23.82
CA ALA A 20 -21.93 4.32 24.57
C ALA A 20 -21.49 4.21 26.04
N TYR A 21 -20.17 4.10 26.29
CA TYR A 21 -19.63 4.07 27.65
C TYR A 21 -19.97 5.33 28.46
N ARG A 22 -19.85 6.51 27.84
CA ARG A 22 -20.24 7.79 28.45
C ARG A 22 -21.74 7.88 28.75
N ALA A 23 -22.57 7.20 27.95
CA ALA A 23 -24.01 7.11 28.16
C ALA A 23 -24.40 6.10 29.26
N GLY A 24 -23.44 5.36 29.83
CA GLY A 24 -23.67 4.28 30.81
C GLY A 24 -24.05 2.94 30.16
N GLU A 25 -23.98 2.83 28.83
CA GLU A 25 -24.28 1.62 28.07
C GLU A 25 -23.05 0.71 28.01
N HIS A 26 -22.63 0.18 29.16
CA HIS A 26 -21.37 -0.56 29.32
C HIS A 26 -21.27 -1.81 28.42
N ASP A 27 -22.33 -2.60 28.31
CA ASP A 27 -22.35 -3.82 27.47
C ASP A 27 -22.18 -3.46 25.99
N GLN A 28 -22.91 -2.43 25.52
CA GLN A 28 -22.81 -1.97 24.14
C GLN A 28 -21.44 -1.38 23.82
N ALA A 29 -20.83 -0.64 24.75
CA ALA A 29 -19.47 -0.17 24.61
C ALA A 29 -18.49 -1.34 24.44
N TYR A 30 -18.61 -2.37 25.28
CA TYR A 30 -17.77 -3.55 25.18
C TYR A 30 -17.93 -4.26 23.83
N ASP A 31 -19.18 -4.51 23.40
CA ASP A 31 -19.49 -5.17 22.12
C ASP A 31 -18.95 -4.38 20.92
N LEU A 32 -19.06 -3.06 20.94
CA LEU A 32 -18.48 -2.20 19.90
C LEU A 32 -16.95 -2.28 19.88
N SER A 33 -16.28 -2.38 21.04
CA SER A 33 -14.81 -2.57 21.09
C SER A 33 -14.37 -3.94 20.56
N VAL A 34 -15.22 -4.96 20.70
CA VAL A 34 -14.99 -6.30 20.14
C VAL A 34 -15.19 -6.26 18.63
N ALA A 35 -16.29 -5.69 18.15
CA ALA A 35 -16.58 -5.54 16.72
C ALA A 35 -15.50 -4.74 16.00
N ALA A 36 -15.02 -3.63 16.59
CA ALA A 36 -13.94 -2.83 16.02
C ALA A 36 -12.67 -3.66 15.77
N TYR A 37 -12.34 -4.58 16.67
CA TYR A 37 -11.18 -5.46 16.54
C TYR A 37 -11.41 -6.55 15.49
N LEU A 38 -12.48 -7.34 15.62
CA LEU A 38 -12.71 -8.52 14.77
C LEU A 38 -13.06 -8.14 13.32
N GLU A 39 -13.91 -7.13 13.14
CA GLU A 39 -14.39 -6.71 11.81
C GLU A 39 -13.49 -5.65 11.15
N GLY A 40 -12.50 -5.15 11.88
CA GLY A 40 -11.59 -4.08 11.45
C GLY A 40 -10.14 -4.52 11.52
N PHE A 41 -9.54 -4.42 12.71
CA PHE A 41 -8.10 -4.60 12.91
C PHE A 41 -7.60 -6.03 12.60
N GLU A 42 -8.32 -7.08 12.99
CA GLU A 42 -7.96 -8.48 12.76
C GLU A 42 -7.72 -8.76 11.27
N LEU A 43 -8.56 -8.17 10.41
CA LEU A 43 -8.50 -8.34 8.96
C LEU A 43 -7.25 -7.72 8.31
N VAL A 44 -6.53 -6.84 9.02
CA VAL A 44 -5.28 -6.22 8.55
C VAL A 44 -4.04 -6.71 9.27
N GLU A 45 -4.17 -7.57 10.29
CA GLU A 45 -3.03 -8.04 11.08
C GLU A 45 -1.96 -8.71 10.20
N SER A 46 -2.37 -9.61 9.30
CA SER A 46 -1.43 -10.29 8.39
C SER A 46 -0.68 -9.32 7.47
N SER A 47 -1.35 -8.25 7.03
CA SER A 47 -0.73 -7.22 6.19
C SER A 47 0.28 -6.40 6.97
N LEU A 48 -0.05 -6.04 8.22
CA LEU A 48 0.88 -5.35 9.12
C LEU A 48 2.04 -6.23 9.55
N ASP A 49 1.80 -7.52 9.81
CA ASP A 49 2.84 -8.45 10.27
C ASP A 49 3.95 -8.63 9.22
N ASN A 50 3.57 -8.59 7.94
CA ASN A 50 4.52 -8.62 6.82
C ASN A 50 5.38 -7.36 6.69
N ILE A 51 4.94 -6.23 7.27
CA ILE A 51 5.66 -4.94 7.21
C ILE A 51 6.42 -4.70 8.50
N ASP A 52 5.73 -4.73 9.63
CA ASP A 52 6.28 -4.57 10.97
C ASP A 52 5.41 -5.31 12.02
N ALA A 53 5.89 -6.50 12.40
CA ALA A 53 5.26 -7.34 13.42
C ALA A 53 5.20 -6.70 14.81
N ASN A 54 6.11 -5.77 15.14
CA ASN A 54 6.10 -5.09 16.44
C ASN A 54 4.98 -4.05 16.47
N VAL A 55 4.79 -3.28 15.39
CA VAL A 55 3.67 -2.32 15.31
C VAL A 55 2.33 -3.02 15.36
N ARG A 56 2.20 -4.18 14.71
CA ARG A 56 1.00 -5.03 14.82
C ARG A 56 0.70 -5.40 16.27
N LYS A 57 1.67 -6.00 16.97
CA LYS A 57 1.52 -6.44 18.37
C LYS A 57 1.26 -5.29 19.34
N ASP A 58 1.92 -4.16 19.15
CA ASP A 58 1.71 -2.96 19.96
C ASP A 58 0.29 -2.39 19.81
N THR A 59 -0.23 -2.44 18.59
CA THR A 59 -1.59 -1.97 18.29
C THR A 59 -2.62 -2.91 18.89
N GLU A 60 -2.46 -4.23 18.71
CA GLU A 60 -3.28 -5.25 19.34
C GLU A 60 -3.33 -5.06 20.87
N LYS A 61 -2.16 -4.94 21.51
CA LYS A 61 -2.05 -4.74 22.95
C LYS A 61 -2.79 -3.48 23.42
N SER A 62 -2.72 -2.40 22.66
CA SER A 62 -3.40 -1.14 23.00
C SER A 62 -4.93 -1.25 22.85
N LEU A 63 -5.41 -1.97 21.83
CA LEU A 63 -6.83 -2.26 21.66
C LEU A 63 -7.37 -3.16 22.78
N MET A 64 -6.62 -4.19 23.17
CA MET A 64 -6.97 -5.03 24.32
C MET A 64 -6.98 -4.24 25.62
N ALA A 65 -6.01 -3.34 25.83
CA ALA A 65 -5.97 -2.49 27.02
C ALA A 65 -7.14 -1.51 27.11
N TYR A 66 -7.63 -1.00 25.97
CA TYR A 66 -8.87 -0.22 25.90
C TYR A 66 -10.08 -1.08 26.24
N ARG A 67 -10.24 -2.25 25.61
CA ARG A 67 -11.34 -3.18 25.91
C ARG A 67 -11.39 -3.56 27.40
N GLN A 68 -10.24 -3.87 27.99
CA GLN A 68 -10.16 -4.21 29.41
C GLN A 68 -10.63 -3.05 30.29
N SER A 69 -10.30 -1.79 29.93
CA SER A 69 -10.75 -0.64 30.72
C SER A 69 -12.26 -0.43 30.74
N LEU A 70 -12.95 -0.84 29.66
CA LEU A 70 -14.41 -0.84 29.63
C LEU A 70 -14.96 -1.92 30.57
N GLN A 71 -14.37 -3.12 30.53
CA GLN A 71 -14.77 -4.24 31.36
C GLN A 71 -14.52 -4.00 32.86
N ASP A 72 -13.40 -3.36 33.19
CA ASP A 72 -13.04 -3.00 34.57
C ASP A 72 -13.86 -1.84 35.12
N GLY A 73 -14.69 -1.19 34.29
CA GLY A 73 -15.52 -0.07 34.71
C GLY A 73 -14.69 1.16 35.13
N LEU A 74 -13.54 1.39 34.50
CA LEU A 74 -12.66 2.50 34.86
C LEU A 74 -13.36 3.87 34.67
N PRO A 75 -12.91 4.92 35.38
CA PRO A 75 -13.37 6.27 35.14
C PRO A 75 -13.29 6.64 33.66
N VAL A 76 -14.28 7.39 33.17
CA VAL A 76 -14.41 7.80 31.77
C VAL A 76 -13.12 8.44 31.24
N THR A 77 -12.44 9.24 32.07
CA THR A 77 -11.14 9.86 31.75
C THR A 77 -10.05 8.85 31.41
N ASP A 78 -9.98 7.75 32.15
CA ASP A 78 -8.95 6.71 31.98
C ASP A 78 -9.25 5.84 30.76
N VAL A 79 -10.54 5.58 30.50
CA VAL A 79 -11.01 4.89 29.29
C VAL A 79 -10.68 5.70 28.04
N GLU A 80 -10.93 7.02 28.07
CA GLU A 80 -10.58 7.94 26.97
C GLU A 80 -9.07 8.00 26.73
N GLN A 81 -8.27 8.04 27.80
CA GLN A 81 -6.82 8.01 27.65
C GLN A 81 -6.33 6.72 26.96
N ARG A 82 -6.93 5.57 27.28
CA ARG A 82 -6.60 4.29 26.63
C ARG A 82 -7.10 4.25 25.18
N LEU A 83 -8.24 4.86 24.90
CA LEU A 83 -8.73 5.02 23.53
C LEU A 83 -7.74 5.86 22.70
N ASP A 84 -7.27 6.99 23.21
CA ASP A 84 -6.32 7.84 22.50
C ASP A 84 -5.01 7.11 22.20
N ALA A 85 -4.51 6.32 23.16
CA ALA A 85 -3.34 5.46 22.95
C ALA A 85 -3.59 4.41 21.84
N ALA A 86 -4.75 3.77 21.84
CA ALA A 86 -5.13 2.81 20.80
C ALA A 86 -5.26 3.48 19.42
N LYS A 87 -5.90 4.66 19.34
CA LYS A 87 -6.03 5.43 18.10
C LYS A 87 -4.68 5.91 17.58
N ALA A 88 -3.74 6.27 18.44
CA ALA A 88 -2.37 6.62 18.04
C ALA A 88 -1.65 5.43 17.39
N LYS A 89 -1.81 4.21 17.94
CA LYS A 89 -1.24 2.98 17.36
C LYS A 89 -1.93 2.56 16.04
N LEU A 90 -3.25 2.72 15.96
CA LEU A 90 -3.98 2.54 14.70
C LEU A 90 -3.52 3.52 13.62
N LYS A 91 -3.25 4.79 13.99
CA LYS A 91 -2.69 5.76 13.06
C LYS A 91 -1.29 5.35 12.58
N ALA A 92 -0.40 4.91 13.47
CA ALA A 92 0.92 4.41 13.07
C ALA A 92 0.81 3.20 12.12
N SER A 93 -0.13 2.29 12.39
CA SER A 93 -0.44 1.16 11.50
C SER A 93 -0.96 1.64 10.13
N ALA A 94 -1.83 2.64 10.11
CA ALA A 94 -2.36 3.23 8.88
C ALA A 94 -1.27 3.95 8.08
N ASP A 95 -0.35 4.64 8.76
CA ASP A 95 0.78 5.29 8.12
C ASP A 95 1.71 4.22 7.50
N LEU A 96 1.96 3.07 8.15
CA LEU A 96 2.73 1.97 7.54
C LEU A 96 2.03 1.32 6.33
N LEU A 97 0.71 1.11 6.41
CA LEU A 97 -0.06 0.54 5.30
C LEU A 97 -0.33 1.54 4.18
N GLY A 98 -0.34 2.84 4.51
CA GLY A 98 -0.75 3.94 3.64
C GLY A 98 0.40 4.74 3.02
N ASN A 99 1.60 4.78 3.63
CA ASN A 99 2.64 5.71 3.23
C ASN A 99 3.32 5.40 1.89
N ASP A 100 3.42 4.17 1.38
CA ASP A 100 4.23 3.95 0.17
C ASP A 100 3.75 2.86 -0.80
N GLY A 101 2.88 1.92 -0.38
CA GLY A 101 2.54 0.77 -1.21
C GLY A 101 1.73 1.10 -2.47
N LEU A 102 0.80 2.05 -2.40
CA LEU A 102 -0.08 2.39 -3.51
C LEU A 102 0.49 3.47 -4.43
N SER A 103 1.10 4.53 -3.89
CA SER A 103 1.67 5.62 -4.71
C SER A 103 2.91 5.18 -5.49
N TRP A 104 3.79 4.41 -4.84
CA TRP A 104 5.00 3.91 -5.49
C TRP A 104 4.71 2.82 -6.52
N SER A 105 3.79 1.88 -6.21
CA SER A 105 3.36 0.88 -7.19
C SER A 105 2.61 1.51 -8.36
N LEU A 106 1.72 2.49 -8.14
CA LEU A 106 1.07 3.23 -9.22
C LEU A 106 2.10 3.97 -10.08
N SER A 107 3.08 4.64 -9.46
CA SER A 107 4.11 5.39 -10.19
C SER A 107 5.00 4.47 -11.02
N TYR A 108 5.42 3.33 -10.46
CA TYR A 108 6.20 2.32 -11.16
C TYR A 108 5.40 1.69 -12.31
N ILE A 109 4.15 1.28 -12.08
CA ILE A 109 3.28 0.71 -13.11
C ILE A 109 3.01 1.75 -14.20
N SER A 110 2.79 3.02 -13.84
CA SER A 110 2.57 4.09 -14.82
C SER A 110 3.81 4.34 -15.67
N GLY A 111 5.00 4.42 -15.04
CA GLY A 111 6.27 4.55 -15.75
C GLY A 111 6.57 3.35 -16.66
N LEU A 112 6.25 2.13 -16.19
CA LEU A 112 6.38 0.90 -16.98
C LEU A 112 5.42 0.89 -18.18
N LEU A 113 4.15 1.29 -17.99
CA LEU A 113 3.16 1.33 -19.06
C LEU A 113 3.47 2.39 -20.12
N ILE A 114 4.00 3.54 -19.70
CA ILE A 114 4.57 4.57 -20.57
C ILE A 114 5.70 3.92 -21.38
N LEU A 115 6.77 3.48 -20.70
CA LEU A 115 7.96 2.92 -21.37
C LEU A 115 7.63 1.73 -22.30
N LEU A 116 6.69 0.86 -21.90
CA LEU A 116 6.23 -0.25 -22.72
C LEU A 116 5.58 0.23 -24.01
N ARG A 117 4.74 1.28 -23.94
CA ARG A 117 4.12 1.88 -25.11
C ARG A 117 5.16 2.49 -26.04
N GLU A 118 6.08 3.31 -25.53
CA GLU A 118 7.12 3.90 -26.39
C GLU A 118 8.05 2.83 -26.97
N GLY A 119 8.37 1.79 -26.18
CA GLY A 119 9.16 0.65 -26.65
C GLY A 119 8.47 -0.13 -27.77
N LEU A 120 7.16 -0.38 -27.65
CA LEU A 120 6.38 -1.05 -28.71
C LEU A 120 6.34 -0.22 -29.99
N GLU A 121 6.07 1.09 -29.87
CA GLU A 121 6.03 2.01 -31.00
C GLU A 121 7.38 2.04 -31.74
N ALA A 122 8.50 2.07 -31.00
CA ALA A 122 9.84 2.03 -31.58
C ALA A 122 10.13 0.72 -32.34
N ILE A 123 9.73 -0.43 -31.78
CA ILE A 123 9.91 -1.74 -32.43
C ILE A 123 9.08 -1.82 -33.72
N LEU A 124 7.85 -1.29 -33.73
CA LEU A 124 7.00 -1.26 -34.91
C LEU A 124 7.60 -0.40 -36.03
N VAL A 125 8.14 0.78 -35.70
CA VAL A 125 8.85 1.64 -36.67
C VAL A 125 10.06 0.92 -37.23
N LEU A 126 10.86 0.27 -36.38
CA LEU A 126 12.04 -0.48 -36.81
C LEU A 126 11.66 -1.63 -37.75
N ALA A 127 10.61 -2.38 -37.42
CA ALA A 127 10.07 -3.45 -38.24
C ALA A 127 9.59 -2.93 -39.61
N ALA A 128 8.91 -1.78 -39.64
CA ALA A 128 8.46 -1.14 -40.88
C ALA A 128 9.63 -0.73 -41.78
N ILE A 129 10.67 -0.11 -41.21
CA ILE A 129 11.89 0.26 -41.94
C ILE A 129 12.59 -0.98 -42.50
N LEU A 130 12.77 -2.02 -41.68
CA LEU A 130 13.40 -3.27 -42.11
C LEU A 130 12.59 -3.97 -43.21
N ALA A 131 11.27 -4.02 -43.09
CA ALA A 131 10.39 -4.60 -44.11
C ALA A 131 10.51 -3.83 -45.43
N PHE A 132 10.50 -2.49 -45.39
CA PHE A 132 10.66 -1.63 -46.56
C PHE A 132 12.02 -1.81 -47.24
N LEU A 133 13.12 -1.81 -46.48
CA LEU A 133 14.47 -1.99 -47.02
C LEU A 133 14.68 -3.39 -47.62
N ARG A 134 14.06 -4.41 -47.01
CA ARG A 134 14.13 -5.79 -47.52
C ARG A 134 13.33 -5.95 -48.81
N ASN A 135 12.17 -5.29 -48.92
CA ASN A 135 11.34 -5.30 -50.12
C ASN A 135 11.98 -4.55 -51.31
N THR A 136 12.80 -3.54 -51.04
CA THR A 136 13.50 -2.73 -52.07
C THR A 136 14.87 -3.30 -52.48
N GLY A 137 15.28 -4.45 -51.94
CA GLY A 137 16.53 -5.13 -52.30
C GLY A 137 17.80 -4.44 -51.78
N GLN A 138 17.69 -3.43 -50.91
CA GLN A 138 18.84 -2.68 -50.38
C GLN A 138 19.49 -3.38 -49.18
N GLN A 139 20.18 -4.49 -49.45
CA GLN A 139 20.90 -5.29 -48.45
C GLN A 139 21.91 -4.48 -47.61
N ALA A 140 22.57 -3.48 -48.23
CA ALA A 140 23.53 -2.62 -47.54
C ALA A 140 22.88 -1.76 -46.44
N ALA A 141 21.66 -1.25 -46.69
CA ALA A 141 20.92 -0.43 -45.73
C ALA A 141 20.30 -1.28 -44.59
N VAL A 142 19.91 -2.54 -44.86
CA VAL A 142 19.48 -3.46 -43.79
C VAL A 142 20.61 -3.71 -42.79
N ARG A 143 21.84 -3.86 -43.30
CA ARG A 143 23.02 -4.09 -42.44
C ARG A 143 23.35 -2.89 -41.58
N SER A 144 23.21 -1.66 -42.09
CA SER A 144 23.42 -0.44 -41.29
C SER A 144 22.37 -0.27 -40.19
N VAL A 145 21.09 -0.59 -40.46
CA VAL A 145 20.04 -0.60 -39.43
C VAL A 145 20.36 -1.61 -38.33
N ASN A 146 20.84 -2.80 -38.70
CA ASN A 146 21.20 -3.83 -37.72
C ASN A 146 22.34 -3.41 -36.78
N VAL A 147 23.35 -2.73 -37.34
CA VAL A 147 24.44 -2.16 -36.54
C VAL A 147 23.93 -1.02 -35.66
N GLY A 148 23.02 -0.19 -36.18
CA GLY A 148 22.45 0.94 -35.46
C GLY A 148 21.71 0.54 -34.18
N TRP A 149 20.78 -0.41 -34.26
CA TRP A 149 20.07 -0.85 -33.06
C TRP A 149 20.98 -1.63 -32.09
N GLY A 150 21.95 -2.40 -32.60
CA GLY A 150 22.95 -3.07 -31.77
C GLY A 150 23.83 -2.08 -30.97
N LEU A 151 24.27 -1.00 -31.63
CA LEU A 151 25.00 0.09 -30.96
C LEU A 151 24.13 0.82 -29.93
N ALA A 152 22.84 1.03 -30.21
CA ALA A 152 21.92 1.65 -29.27
C ALA A 152 21.77 0.83 -27.97
N PHE A 153 21.66 -0.50 -28.07
CA PHE A 153 21.65 -1.37 -26.89
C PHE A 153 22.96 -1.32 -26.10
N LEU A 154 24.10 -1.38 -26.79
CA LEU A 154 25.41 -1.29 -26.13
C LEU A 154 25.61 0.04 -25.43
N ALA A 155 25.20 1.15 -26.06
CA ALA A 155 25.24 2.48 -25.47
C ALA A 155 24.35 2.57 -24.22
N GLY A 156 23.12 2.02 -24.29
CA GLY A 156 22.20 1.97 -23.15
C GLY A 156 22.76 1.19 -21.96
N LEU A 157 23.32 0.00 -22.21
CA LEU A 157 23.99 -0.81 -21.17
C LEU A 157 25.22 -0.10 -20.61
N GLY A 158 25.99 0.57 -21.47
CA GLY A 158 27.16 1.36 -21.06
C GLY A 158 26.79 2.53 -20.15
N THR A 159 25.73 3.27 -20.47
CA THR A 159 25.24 4.37 -19.62
C THR A 159 24.73 3.85 -18.28
N TRP A 160 24.00 2.73 -18.26
CA TRP A 160 23.57 2.11 -17.00
C TRP A 160 24.74 1.65 -16.13
N ALA A 161 25.80 1.11 -16.72
CA ALA A 161 26.98 0.67 -15.97
C ALA A 161 27.84 1.83 -15.41
N LEU A 162 27.68 3.04 -15.96
CA LEU A 162 28.40 4.25 -15.54
C LEU A 162 27.60 5.13 -14.57
N ALA A 163 26.28 4.97 -14.53
CA ALA A 163 25.35 5.70 -13.65
C ALA A 163 25.24 5.03 -12.28
#